data_AF-A0A3B9K4D6-F1
#
_entry.id   AF-A0A3B9K4D6-F1
#
_cell.length_a   1.000
_cell.length_b   1.000
_cell.length_c   1.000
_cell.angle_alpha   90.00
_cell.angle_beta   90.00
_cell.angle_gamma   90.00
#
_symmetry.space_group_name_H-M   'P 1'
#
loop_
_entity.id
_entity.type
_entity.pdbx_description
1 polymer ?
#
loop_
_entity_poly.entity_id
_entity_poly.type
_entity_poly.pdbx_seq_one_letter_code
_entity_poly.pdbx_strand_id
1 'polypeptide(L)'
;MTEDLNRNYTEILRAELVPAMGCTEPIAIAYAAAKAAQVLGKKPEHLKITCSGNIIKNVKGVTVPNSGGQKGIETAAVLGAIGGDADKEL
;
A
#
# COMPACT_ATOMS: atom_id res chain seq x y z
N MET A 1 14.25 22.79 -31.41
CA MET A 1 14.26 22.10 -30.10
C MET A 1 14.96 20.78 -30.30
N THR A 2 16.12 20.62 -29.67
CA THR A 2 17.13 19.60 -30.00
C THR A 2 16.77 18.22 -29.44
N GLU A 3 16.90 17.19 -30.27
CA GLU A 3 16.65 15.77 -29.89
C GLU A 3 17.41 15.34 -28.63
N ASP A 4 18.60 15.92 -28.39
CA ASP A 4 19.40 15.67 -27.19
C ASP A 4 18.71 16.10 -25.89
N LEU A 5 17.96 17.20 -25.93
CA LEU A 5 17.22 17.69 -24.76
C LEU A 5 16.05 16.77 -24.42
N ASN A 6 15.34 16.30 -25.44
CA ASN A 6 14.24 15.32 -25.28
C ASN A 6 14.75 13.98 -24.76
N ARG A 7 15.92 13.53 -25.22
CA ARG A 7 16.55 12.31 -24.71
C ARG A 7 16.91 12.44 -23.24
N ASN A 8 17.54 13.55 -22.85
CA ASN A 8 17.85 13.83 -21.44
C ASN A 8 16.60 13.84 -20.56
N TYR A 9 15.52 14.52 -20.98
CA TYR A 9 14.28 14.52 -20.20
C TYR A 9 13.67 13.12 -20.07
N THR A 10 13.72 12.32 -21.13
CA THR A 10 13.17 10.96 -21.10
C THR A 10 13.98 10.04 -20.19
N GLU A 11 15.31 10.19 -20.15
CA GLU A 11 16.17 9.42 -19.25
C GLU A 11 15.93 9.78 -17.79
N ILE A 12 15.81 11.07 -17.46
CA ILE A 12 15.45 11.53 -16.11
C ILE A 12 14.09 10.96 -15.71
N LEU A 13 13.08 11.08 -16.57
CA LEU A 13 11.75 10.54 -16.27
C LEU A 13 11.78 9.03 -16.04
N ARG A 14 12.55 8.26 -16.81
CA ARG A 14 12.68 6.81 -16.58
C ARG A 14 13.39 6.46 -15.28
N ALA A 15 14.36 7.29 -14.86
CA ALA A 15 15.06 7.11 -13.59
C ALA A 15 14.18 7.47 -12.39
N GLU A 16 13.35 8.52 -12.51
CA GLU A 16 12.57 9.08 -11.41
C GLU A 16 11.13 8.52 -11.32
N LEU A 17 10.53 8.11 -12.44
CA LEU A 17 9.20 7.50 -12.46
C LEU A 17 9.27 6.03 -12.03
N VAL A 18 9.29 5.82 -10.72
CA VAL A 18 9.10 4.50 -10.15
C VAL A 18 7.60 4.16 -10.19
N PRO A 19 7.19 2.96 -10.66
CA PRO A 19 5.80 2.54 -10.59
C PRO A 19 5.32 2.56 -9.14
N ALA A 20 4.41 3.48 -8.83
CA ALA A 20 3.78 3.50 -7.52
C ALA A 20 2.94 2.22 -7.37
N MET A 21 3.30 1.37 -6.40
CA MET A 21 2.39 0.32 -5.96
C MET A 21 1.20 1.02 -5.32
N GLY A 22 0.05 0.92 -5.98
CA GLY A 22 -1.06 1.86 -5.83
C GLY A 22 -1.51 2.18 -4.41
N CYS A 23 -2.14 3.36 -4.32
CA CYS A 23 -3.01 3.92 -3.27
C CYS A 23 -2.51 3.90 -1.81
N THR A 24 -2.30 5.11 -1.31
CA THR A 24 -1.89 5.44 0.06
C THR A 24 -2.78 4.80 1.13
N GLU A 25 -4.07 4.62 0.85
CA GLU A 25 -5.01 4.16 1.87
C GLU A 25 -4.94 2.65 2.14
N PRO A 26 -4.95 1.74 1.14
CA PRO A 26 -4.70 0.32 1.42
C PRO A 26 -3.37 0.06 2.11
N ILE A 27 -2.30 0.76 1.71
CA ILE A 27 -1.00 0.56 2.36
C ILE A 27 -0.99 1.09 3.79
N ALA A 28 -1.68 2.20 4.08
CA ALA A 28 -1.84 2.68 5.46
C ALA A 28 -2.58 1.67 6.35
N ILE A 29 -3.63 1.02 5.83
CA ILE A 29 -4.35 -0.03 6.57
C ILE A 29 -3.46 -1.26 6.78
N ALA A 30 -2.77 -1.70 5.72
CA ALA A 30 -1.89 -2.87 5.80
C ALA A 30 -0.74 -2.62 6.79
N TYR A 31 -0.11 -1.45 6.74
CA TYR A 31 0.94 -1.05 7.67
C TYR A 31 0.45 -1.01 9.11
N ALA A 32 -0.71 -0.38 9.37
CA ALA A 32 -1.29 -0.34 10.70
C ALA A 32 -1.60 -1.74 11.25
N ALA A 33 -2.11 -2.64 10.40
CA ALA A 33 -2.40 -4.01 10.76
C ALA A 33 -1.13 -4.84 11.02
N ALA A 34 -0.09 -4.65 10.20
CA ALA A 34 1.22 -5.27 10.38
C ALA A 34 1.85 -4.83 11.71
N LYS A 35 1.82 -3.52 12.00
CA LYS A 35 2.36 -2.98 13.24
C LYS A 35 1.60 -3.50 14.46
N ALA A 36 0.28 -3.57 14.39
CA ALA A 36 -0.54 -4.13 15.46
C ALA A 36 -0.23 -5.62 15.70
N ALA A 37 -0.05 -6.41 14.65
CA ALA A 37 0.32 -7.82 14.75
C ALA A 37 1.74 -8.00 15.33
N GLN A 38 2.70 -7.18 14.91
CA GLN A 38 4.06 -7.15 15.46
C GLN A 38 4.04 -6.84 16.97
N VAL A 39 3.30 -5.81 17.38
CA VAL A 39 3.15 -5.42 18.80
C VAL A 39 2.44 -6.51 19.61
N LEU A 40 1.46 -7.19 19.02
CA LEU A 40 0.76 -8.31 19.66
C LEU A 40 1.70 -9.51 19.92
N GLY A 41 2.76 -9.68 19.14
CA GLY A 41 3.78 -10.73 19.31
C GLY A 41 3.31 -12.16 19.00
N LYS A 42 2.08 -12.32 18.51
CA LYS A 42 1.49 -13.60 18.09
C LYS A 42 0.50 -13.38 16.94
N LYS A 43 0.11 -14.48 16.27
CA LYS A 43 -0.87 -14.43 15.19
C LYS A 43 -2.22 -13.91 15.70
N PRO A 44 -2.80 -12.85 15.11
CA PRO A 44 -4.11 -12.35 15.50
C PRO A 44 -5.23 -13.31 15.06
N GLU A 45 -6.20 -13.52 15.94
CA GLU A 45 -7.42 -14.31 15.65
C GLU A 45 -8.57 -13.43 15.14
N HIS A 46 -8.59 -12.16 15.53
CA HIS A 46 -9.59 -11.19 15.12
C HIS A 46 -8.96 -9.81 14.89
N LEU A 47 -9.42 -9.12 13.84
CA LEU A 47 -9.02 -7.75 13.52
C LEU A 47 -10.25 -6.86 13.55
N LYS A 48 -10.18 -5.79 14.35
CA LYS A 48 -11.17 -4.70 14.33
C LYS A 48 -10.50 -3.45 13.79
N ILE A 49 -10.91 -3.04 12.59
CA ILE A 49 -10.38 -1.85 11.92
C ILE A 49 -11.39 -0.71 12.05
N THR A 50 -10.92 0.47 12.47
CA THR A 50 -11.73 1.69 12.51
C THR A 50 -10.99 2.77 11.74
N CYS A 51 -11.64 3.31 10.71
CA CYS A 51 -11.06 4.28 9.81
C CYS A 51 -12.00 5.47 9.64
N SER A 52 -11.46 6.62 9.23
CA SER A 52 -12.28 7.75 8.82
C SER A 52 -13.07 7.42 7.55
N GLY A 53 -14.17 8.16 7.32
CA GLY A 53 -14.97 8.00 6.09
C GLY A 53 -14.15 8.19 4.81
N ASN A 54 -13.09 8.99 4.85
CA ASN A 54 -12.20 9.23 3.72
C ASN A 54 -11.39 7.97 3.35
N ILE A 55 -10.81 7.29 4.34
CA ILE A 55 -10.12 6.01 4.12
C ILE A 55 -11.09 4.96 3.60
N ILE A 56 -12.28 4.86 4.21
CA ILE A 56 -13.30 3.90 3.79
C ILE A 56 -13.74 4.14 2.34
N LYS A 57 -13.90 5.40 1.93
CA LYS A 57 -14.26 5.79 0.56
C LYS A 57 -13.18 5.36 -0.44
N ASN A 58 -11.93 5.71 -0.17
CA ASN A 58 -10.85 5.58 -1.15
C ASN A 58 -10.39 4.13 -1.35
N VAL A 59 -10.37 3.33 -0.26
CA VAL A 59 -9.92 1.92 -0.28
C VAL A 59 -10.85 1.03 -1.09
N LYS A 60 -12.13 1.37 -1.23
CA LYS A 60 -13.10 0.56 -1.98
C LYS A 60 -12.85 0.55 -3.48
N GLY A 61 -12.24 1.59 -4.05
CA GLY A 61 -12.06 1.72 -5.50
C GLY A 61 -10.86 0.94 -6.04
N VAL A 62 -9.90 0.61 -5.17
CA VAL A 62 -8.54 0.26 -5.55
C VAL A 62 -8.18 -1.18 -5.21
N THR A 63 -7.39 -1.80 -6.08
CA THR A 63 -6.88 -3.15 -5.86
C THR A 63 -5.73 -3.13 -4.88
N VAL A 64 -5.78 -4.01 -3.89
CA VAL A 64 -4.69 -4.17 -2.94
C VAL A 64 -3.55 -4.91 -3.65
N PRO A 65 -2.31 -4.39 -3.64
CA PRO A 65 -1.17 -5.09 -4.24
C PRO A 65 -1.02 -6.51 -3.69
N ASN A 66 -0.58 -7.45 -4.54
CA ASN A 66 -0.35 -8.86 -4.18
C ASN A 66 -1.58 -9.62 -3.64
N SER A 67 -2.79 -9.10 -3.85
CA SER A 67 -4.03 -9.70 -3.34
C SER A 67 -4.77 -10.62 -4.32
N GLY A 68 -4.21 -10.85 -5.52
CA GLY A 68 -4.90 -11.58 -6.59
C GLY A 68 -6.08 -10.82 -7.19
N GLY A 69 -6.09 -9.49 -7.10
CA GLY A 69 -7.15 -8.63 -7.66
C GLY A 69 -8.21 -8.18 -6.66
N GLN A 70 -8.10 -8.58 -5.38
CA GLN A 70 -9.02 -8.19 -4.32
C GLN A 70 -8.88 -6.71 -3.94
N LYS A 71 -9.96 -6.17 -3.36
CA LYS A 71 -10.09 -4.77 -2.96
C LYS A 71 -10.56 -4.68 -1.52
N GLY A 72 -10.55 -3.48 -0.96
CA GLY A 72 -11.22 -3.21 0.31
C GLY A 72 -10.34 -3.33 1.55
N ILE A 73 -10.94 -2.94 2.68
CA ILE A 73 -10.28 -2.80 3.98
C ILE A 73 -9.84 -4.15 4.53
N GLU A 74 -10.70 -5.16 4.42
CA GLU A 74 -10.46 -6.51 4.95
C GLU A 74 -9.23 -7.13 4.29
N THR A 75 -9.18 -7.07 2.95
CA THR A 75 -8.04 -7.52 2.15
C THR A 75 -6.75 -6.84 2.59
N ALA A 76 -6.74 -5.51 2.69
CA ALA A 76 -5.56 -4.75 3.11
C ALA A 76 -5.12 -5.10 4.54
N ALA A 77 -6.06 -5.18 5.48
CA ALA A 77 -5.78 -5.46 6.88
C ALA A 77 -5.24 -6.89 7.08
N VAL A 78 -5.84 -7.89 6.43
CA VAL A 78 -5.41 -9.28 6.56
C VAL A 78 -4.03 -9.48 5.93
N LEU A 79 -3.78 -8.92 4.74
CA LEU A 79 -2.47 -9.03 4.11
C LEU A 79 -1.39 -8.34 4.95
N GLY A 80 -1.67 -7.17 5.51
CA GLY A 80 -0.77 -6.48 6.44
C GLY A 80 -0.51 -7.28 7.71
N ALA A 81 -1.55 -7.74 8.40
CA ALA A 81 -1.41 -8.44 9.67
C ALA A 81 -0.70 -9.80 9.57
N ILE A 82 -0.81 -10.48 8.43
CA ILE A 82 -0.27 -11.85 8.26
C ILE A 82 1.05 -11.86 7.50
N GLY A 83 1.21 -11.02 6.48
CA GLY A 83 2.37 -11.02 5.58
C GLY A 83 3.11 -9.69 5.49
N GLY A 84 2.68 -8.67 6.23
CA GLY A 84 3.34 -7.37 6.26
C GLY A 84 4.59 -7.35 7.11
N ASP A 85 5.52 -6.46 6.75
CA ASP A 85 6.73 -6.15 7.50
C ASP A 85 6.66 -4.69 7.93
N ALA A 86 6.42 -4.46 9.23
CA ALA A 86 6.21 -3.11 9.77
C ALA A 86 7.51 -2.30 9.90
N ASP A 87 8.67 -2.93 9.72
CA ASP A 87 9.99 -2.28 9.83
C ASP A 87 10.48 -1.74 8.49
N LYS A 88 9.83 -2.08 7.37
CA LYS A 88 10.17 -1.57 6.02
C LYS A 88 9.71 -0.14 5.73
N GLU A 89 8.98 0.47 6.66
CA GLU A 89 8.35 1.79 6.49
C GLU A 89 7.49 1.88 5.20
N LEU A 90 6.88 3.04 4.94
CA LEU A 90 5.92 3.24 3.84
C LEU A 90 6.59 3.68 2.54
#